data_AF-A0A815BJQ1-F1
#
_entry.id   AF-A0A815BJQ1-F1
#
_cell.length_a   1.000
_cell.length_b   1.000
_cell.length_c   1.000
_cell.angle_alpha   90.00
_cell.angle_beta   90.00
_cell.angle_gamma   90.00
#
_symmetry.space_group_name_H-M   'P 1'
#
loop_
_entity.id
_entity.type
_entity.pdbx_description
1 polymer ?
#
loop_
_entity_poly.entity_id
_entity_poly.type
_entity_poly.pdbx_seq_one_letter_code
_entity_poly.pdbx_strand_id
1 'polypeptide(L)'
;MIFSFLYLILFISSIKSCPLKTVDIHSGCYCGIEIDGRNYIHCHPYSIYKIPEFTRSYIHNKLNLSNNFIEYLTNKSFHQLKVQRIYIEKNPIKFIDKQTFNNNLLHYLEELYIDTINNGSLEFLCYGIWKKLRILKLSRFNLNQYQYCFDKLIYLEKLTIQYSHIDIISHHIYKLPFLYELSLINNEIDYLNFDDQYLIYSSSIQILNLTSNQLQTIPNDLNVRLPHLITLDLS
;
A
#
# COMPACT_ATOMS: atom_id res chain seq x y z
N MET A 1 -55.31 22.37 9.84
CA MET A 1 -54.24 21.47 10.32
C MET A 1 -54.03 20.42 9.23
N ILE A 2 -53.06 20.55 8.30
CA ILE A 2 -51.60 20.42 8.51
C ILE A 2 -51.29 18.96 8.95
N PHE A 3 -50.58 18.06 8.27
CA PHE A 3 -49.58 18.10 7.18
C PHE A 3 -49.77 16.86 6.27
N SER A 4 -49.64 17.06 4.96
CA SER A 4 -49.35 15.99 3.99
C SER A 4 -47.88 15.57 4.19
N PHE A 5 -47.64 14.30 4.52
CA PHE A 5 -46.30 13.72 4.52
C PHE A 5 -45.87 13.52 3.06
N LEU A 6 -45.29 14.56 2.46
CA LEU A 6 -44.37 14.36 1.35
C LEU A 6 -43.18 13.55 1.90
N TYR A 7 -43.12 12.27 1.56
CA TYR A 7 -41.87 11.54 1.58
C TYR A 7 -40.94 12.25 0.60
N LEU A 8 -40.10 13.13 1.12
CA LEU A 8 -38.93 13.63 0.42
C LEU A 8 -37.99 12.44 0.26
N ILE A 9 -38.21 11.62 -0.76
CA ILE A 9 -37.15 10.79 -1.32
C ILE A 9 -36.10 11.80 -1.77
N LEU A 10 -35.11 12.04 -0.92
CA LEU A 10 -33.87 12.66 -1.32
C LEU A 10 -33.25 11.73 -2.36
N PHE A 11 -33.67 11.90 -3.62
CA PHE A 11 -32.79 11.77 -4.75
C PHE A 11 -31.63 12.75 -4.50
N ILE A 12 -30.67 12.33 -3.68
CA ILE A 12 -29.33 12.87 -3.74
C ILE A 12 -28.96 12.66 -5.20
N SER A 13 -28.85 13.78 -5.91
CA SER A 13 -28.34 13.83 -7.26
C SER A 13 -27.12 12.92 -7.35
N SER A 14 -27.33 11.75 -7.97
CA SER A 14 -26.35 11.20 -8.89
C SER A 14 -25.87 12.34 -9.80
N ILE A 15 -24.64 12.22 -10.32
CA ILE A 15 -24.01 13.08 -11.33
C ILE A 15 -22.83 13.91 -10.75
N LYS A 16 -21.64 13.25 -10.70
CA LYS A 16 -20.23 13.73 -10.73
C LYS A 16 -19.29 13.39 -9.55
N SER A 17 -19.76 12.84 -8.44
CA SER A 17 -18.87 12.52 -7.29
C SER A 17 -18.23 11.12 -7.35
N CYS A 18 -18.90 10.14 -7.95
CA CYS A 18 -18.43 8.77 -8.04
C CYS A 18 -17.69 8.54 -9.37
N PRO A 19 -16.41 8.13 -9.37
CA PRO A 19 -15.66 7.91 -10.60
C PRO A 19 -16.03 6.62 -11.33
N LEU A 20 -16.87 5.74 -10.76
CA LEU A 20 -17.21 4.48 -11.41
C LEU A 20 -17.96 4.74 -12.73
N LYS A 21 -17.41 4.27 -13.85
CA LYS A 21 -17.98 4.48 -15.19
C LYS A 21 -19.34 3.80 -15.36
N THR A 22 -19.52 2.65 -14.72
CA THR A 22 -20.79 1.93 -14.65
C THR A 22 -21.14 1.75 -13.18
N VAL A 23 -22.15 2.49 -12.70
CA VAL A 23 -22.74 2.31 -11.37
C VAL A 23 -23.91 1.35 -11.55
N ASP A 24 -23.61 0.07 -11.69
CA ASP A 24 -24.64 -0.98 -11.64
C ASP A 24 -24.59 -1.64 -10.26
N ILE A 25 -25.73 -1.89 -9.64
CA ILE A 25 -25.80 -2.61 -8.36
C ILE A 25 -25.23 -4.03 -8.49
N HIS A 26 -25.16 -4.56 -9.71
CA HIS A 26 -24.47 -5.82 -10.06
C HIS A 26 -22.95 -5.66 -10.25
N SER A 27 -22.42 -4.44 -10.33
CA SER A 27 -20.98 -4.21 -10.52
C SER A 27 -20.13 -4.53 -9.29
N GLY A 28 -20.76 -4.75 -8.13
CA GLY A 28 -20.08 -5.01 -6.86
C GLY A 28 -19.50 -3.77 -6.18
N CYS A 29 -19.35 -2.66 -6.91
CA CYS A 29 -18.70 -1.44 -6.43
C CYS A 29 -19.66 -0.26 -6.32
N TYR A 30 -19.45 0.58 -5.31
CA TYR A 30 -20.19 1.82 -5.09
C TYR A 30 -19.29 2.90 -4.47
N CYS A 31 -19.77 4.14 -4.49
CA CYS A 31 -19.12 5.25 -3.81
C CYS A 31 -20.02 5.77 -2.67
N GLY A 32 -19.40 6.35 -1.65
CA GLY A 32 -20.13 6.98 -0.55
C GLY A 32 -19.29 8.02 0.17
N ILE A 33 -19.84 8.53 1.27
CA ILE A 33 -19.21 9.52 2.15
C ILE A 33 -19.35 8.99 3.58
N GLU A 34 -18.24 8.95 4.32
CA GLU A 34 -18.22 8.61 5.75
C GLU A 34 -18.85 9.74 6.60
N ILE A 35 -19.13 9.44 7.87
CA ILE A 35 -19.76 10.39 8.81
C ILE A 35 -18.89 11.65 9.00
N ASP A 36 -17.57 11.51 8.87
CA ASP A 36 -16.61 12.63 8.96
C ASP A 36 -16.37 13.36 7.63
N GLY A 37 -17.17 13.07 6.60
CA GLY A 37 -17.12 13.73 5.30
C GLY A 37 -16.09 13.16 4.33
N ARG A 38 -15.33 12.12 4.70
CA ARG A 38 -14.38 11.47 3.78
C ARG A 38 -15.11 10.66 2.72
N ASN A 39 -14.78 10.91 1.45
CA ASN A 39 -15.35 10.17 0.32
C ASN A 39 -14.61 8.84 0.08
N TYR A 40 -15.34 7.80 -0.28
CA TYR A 40 -14.77 6.48 -0.53
C TYR A 40 -15.36 5.80 -1.75
N ILE A 41 -14.57 4.86 -2.27
CA ILE A 41 -14.99 3.87 -3.27
C ILE A 41 -14.81 2.51 -2.60
N HIS A 42 -15.86 1.70 -2.59
CA HIS A 42 -15.83 0.37 -1.99
C HIS A 42 -16.40 -0.65 -2.96
N CYS A 43 -15.69 -1.77 -3.13
CA CYS A 43 -16.19 -2.95 -3.81
C CYS A 43 -16.44 -4.03 -2.78
N HIS A 44 -17.64 -4.61 -2.80
CA HIS A 44 -18.02 -5.67 -1.89
C HIS A 44 -17.03 -6.84 -2.01
N PRO A 45 -16.70 -7.52 -0.91
CA PRO A 45 -15.93 -8.75 -0.96
C PRO A 45 -16.56 -9.78 -1.91
N TYR A 46 -15.72 -10.52 -2.61
CA TYR A 46 -16.10 -11.61 -3.52
C TYR A 46 -17.00 -11.19 -4.69
N SER A 47 -16.98 -9.90 -5.07
CA SER A 47 -17.88 -9.36 -6.10
C SER A 47 -17.21 -9.04 -7.43
N ILE A 48 -15.90 -8.80 -7.45
CA ILE A 48 -15.17 -8.39 -8.66
C ILE A 48 -13.96 -9.25 -8.94
N TYR A 49 -13.68 -9.44 -10.23
CA TYR A 49 -12.50 -10.14 -10.76
C TYR A 49 -11.58 -9.22 -11.60
N LYS A 50 -12.01 -7.98 -11.82
CA LYS A 50 -11.28 -6.94 -12.55
C LYS A 50 -11.45 -5.60 -11.86
N ILE A 51 -10.46 -4.72 -12.03
CA ILE A 51 -10.56 -3.33 -11.55
C ILE A 51 -11.69 -2.62 -12.32
N PRO A 52 -12.61 -1.91 -11.64
CA PRO A 52 -13.65 -1.15 -12.33
C PRO A 52 -13.03 -0.01 -13.14
N GLU A 53 -13.67 0.36 -14.26
CA GLU A 53 -13.23 1.51 -15.03
C GLU A 53 -13.57 2.81 -14.31
N PHE A 54 -12.56 3.65 -14.12
CA PHE A 54 -12.71 4.96 -13.52
C PHE A 54 -12.79 6.04 -14.59
N THR A 55 -13.69 6.98 -14.37
CA THR A 55 -13.75 8.28 -15.04
C THR A 55 -12.96 9.30 -14.24
N ARG A 56 -12.69 10.45 -14.85
CA ARG A 56 -12.02 11.58 -14.18
C ARG A 56 -12.77 11.97 -12.90
N SER A 57 -12.04 11.99 -11.79
CA SER A 57 -12.58 12.31 -10.46
C SER A 57 -11.86 13.47 -9.78
N TYR A 58 -12.53 14.02 -8.77
CA TYR A 58 -11.89 14.72 -7.66
C TYR A 58 -11.06 13.73 -6.82
N ILE A 59 -10.34 14.21 -5.81
CA ILE A 59 -9.56 13.33 -4.95
C ILE A 59 -10.51 12.53 -4.06
N HIS A 60 -10.35 11.21 -4.04
CA HIS A 60 -11.02 10.28 -3.13
C HIS A 60 -10.12 9.92 -1.96
N ASN A 61 -10.71 9.74 -0.79
CA ASN A 61 -9.92 9.40 0.38
C ASN A 61 -9.46 7.93 0.34
N LYS A 62 -10.36 6.99 0.02
CA LYS A 62 -10.00 5.57 -0.06
C LYS A 62 -10.68 4.84 -1.21
N LEU A 63 -9.96 3.86 -1.75
CA LEU A 63 -10.46 2.80 -2.61
C LEU A 63 -10.20 1.46 -1.92
N ASN A 64 -11.26 0.72 -1.63
CA ASN A 64 -11.16 -0.62 -1.07
C ASN A 64 -11.66 -1.67 -2.07
N LEU A 65 -10.74 -2.51 -2.51
CA LEU A 65 -10.90 -3.63 -3.44
C LEU A 65 -10.55 -4.98 -2.78
N SER A 66 -10.28 -4.99 -1.47
CA SER A 66 -9.77 -6.17 -0.78
C SER A 66 -10.77 -7.33 -0.76
N ASN A 67 -10.26 -8.55 -0.63
CA ASN A 67 -11.06 -9.79 -0.61
C ASN A 67 -11.86 -10.00 -1.90
N ASN A 68 -11.20 -9.89 -3.04
CA ASN A 68 -11.82 -10.09 -4.36
C ASN A 68 -10.98 -11.07 -5.19
N PHE A 69 -11.29 -11.17 -6.48
CA PHE A 69 -10.68 -12.14 -7.40
C PHE A 69 -9.82 -11.45 -8.47
N ILE A 70 -9.22 -10.29 -8.17
CA ILE A 70 -8.41 -9.53 -9.12
C ILE A 70 -7.07 -10.25 -9.32
N GLU A 71 -6.78 -10.65 -10.56
CA GLU A 71 -5.53 -11.33 -10.92
C GLU A 71 -4.48 -10.43 -11.59
N TYR A 72 -4.91 -9.36 -12.25
CA TYR A 72 -4.04 -8.54 -13.09
C TYR A 72 -4.23 -7.06 -12.81
N LEU A 73 -3.11 -6.37 -12.56
CA LEU A 73 -3.03 -4.91 -12.58
C LEU A 73 -2.28 -4.46 -13.82
N THR A 74 -2.90 -3.57 -14.58
CA THR A 74 -2.37 -3.01 -15.82
C THR A 74 -2.14 -1.51 -15.66
N ASN A 75 -1.43 -0.89 -16.60
CA ASN A 75 -1.28 0.57 -16.65
C ASN A 75 -2.61 1.35 -16.78
N LYS A 76 -3.72 0.65 -17.09
CA LYS A 76 -5.08 1.22 -17.14
C LYS A 76 -5.88 1.03 -15.86
N SER A 77 -5.44 0.20 -14.93
CA SER A 77 -6.20 -0.19 -13.73
C SER A 77 -6.70 1.03 -12.94
N PHE A 78 -5.82 1.98 -12.64
CA PHE A 78 -6.18 3.19 -11.89
C PHE A 78 -6.16 4.46 -12.76
N HIS A 79 -6.32 4.30 -14.08
CA HIS A 79 -6.31 5.43 -15.00
C HIS A 79 -7.41 6.43 -14.64
N GLN A 80 -7.08 7.73 -14.62
CA GLN A 80 -7.96 8.85 -14.25
C GLN A 80 -8.42 8.92 -12.79
N LEU A 81 -8.15 7.89 -11.97
CA LEU A 81 -8.47 7.91 -10.56
C LEU A 81 -7.49 8.78 -9.77
N LYS A 82 -8.02 9.61 -8.88
CA LYS A 82 -7.22 10.34 -7.89
C LYS A 82 -7.63 9.84 -6.52
N VAL A 83 -6.76 9.12 -5.82
CA VAL A 83 -7.09 8.54 -4.51
C VAL A 83 -5.89 8.58 -3.57
N GLN A 84 -6.15 8.77 -2.27
CA GLN A 84 -5.10 8.82 -1.24
C GLN A 84 -4.75 7.43 -0.70
N ARG A 85 -5.71 6.52 -0.56
CA ARG A 85 -5.48 5.19 0.03
C ARG A 85 -6.03 4.09 -0.86
N ILE A 86 -5.21 3.08 -1.15
CA ILE A 86 -5.63 1.89 -1.90
C ILE A 86 -5.41 0.65 -1.03
N TYR A 87 -6.51 -0.09 -0.83
CA TYR A 87 -6.50 -1.42 -0.23
C TYR A 87 -6.89 -2.44 -1.29
N ILE A 88 -5.97 -3.32 -1.66
CA ILE A 88 -6.21 -4.41 -2.62
C ILE A 88 -5.75 -5.77 -2.09
N GLU A 89 -5.44 -5.87 -0.80
CA GLU A 89 -5.04 -7.12 -0.15
C GLU A 89 -6.09 -8.24 -0.33
N LYS A 90 -5.64 -9.49 -0.26
CA LYS A 90 -6.46 -10.69 -0.41
C LYS A 90 -7.12 -10.74 -1.79
N ASN A 91 -6.32 -10.46 -2.80
CA ASN A 91 -6.63 -10.74 -4.20
C ASN A 91 -5.58 -11.70 -4.77
N PRO A 92 -5.95 -12.61 -5.69
CA PRO A 92 -5.00 -13.52 -6.33
C PRO A 92 -4.15 -12.82 -7.41
N ILE A 93 -3.51 -11.68 -7.08
CA ILE A 93 -2.74 -10.88 -8.04
C ILE A 93 -1.51 -11.66 -8.52
N LYS A 94 -1.47 -11.97 -9.81
CA LYS A 94 -0.40 -12.70 -10.50
C LYS A 94 0.57 -11.76 -11.19
N PHE A 95 0.09 -10.60 -11.65
CA PHE A 95 0.87 -9.67 -12.43
C PHE A 95 0.52 -8.22 -12.11
N ILE A 96 1.55 -7.39 -12.03
CA ILE A 96 1.44 -5.94 -11.83
C ILE A 96 2.31 -5.28 -12.91
N ASP A 97 1.68 -4.57 -13.82
CA ASP A 97 2.40 -3.73 -14.78
C ASP A 97 3.17 -2.63 -14.03
N LYS A 98 4.41 -2.36 -14.42
CA LYS A 98 5.26 -1.35 -13.76
C LYS A 98 4.69 0.07 -13.78
N GLN A 99 3.77 0.37 -14.70
CA GLN A 99 3.07 1.66 -14.78
C GLN A 99 1.64 1.58 -14.21
N THR A 100 1.28 0.51 -13.49
CA THR A 100 -0.01 0.38 -12.78
C THR A 100 -0.31 1.62 -11.96
N PHE A 101 0.66 2.07 -11.17
CA PHE A 101 0.62 3.29 -10.40
C PHE A 101 1.28 4.42 -11.21
N ASN A 102 0.62 4.86 -12.29
CA ASN A 102 1.16 5.90 -13.17
C ASN A 102 1.29 7.27 -12.45
N ASN A 103 2.06 8.19 -13.06
CA ASN A 103 2.41 9.49 -12.47
C ASN A 103 1.23 10.31 -11.95
N ASN A 104 0.03 10.19 -12.54
CA ASN A 104 -1.13 10.91 -12.02
C ASN A 104 -1.50 10.45 -10.61
N LEU A 105 -1.45 9.15 -10.34
CA LEU A 105 -1.80 8.58 -9.03
C LEU A 105 -0.71 8.82 -7.98
N LEU A 106 0.57 8.76 -8.37
CA LEU A 106 1.73 8.96 -7.47
C LEU A 106 1.78 10.34 -6.80
N HIS A 107 1.05 11.32 -7.34
CA HIS A 107 0.92 12.66 -6.76
C HIS A 107 -0.06 12.72 -5.58
N TYR A 108 -0.92 11.71 -5.43
CA TYR A 108 -2.00 11.70 -4.42
C TYR A 108 -1.88 10.53 -3.45
N LEU A 109 -1.32 9.40 -3.87
CA LEU A 109 -1.31 8.19 -3.05
C LEU A 109 -0.42 8.36 -1.80
N GLU A 110 -1.06 8.19 -0.66
CA GLU A 110 -0.50 8.27 0.69
C GLU A 110 -0.32 6.88 1.31
N GLU A 111 -1.22 5.94 0.98
CA GLU A 111 -1.20 4.59 1.53
C GLU A 111 -1.48 3.53 0.47
N LEU A 112 -0.67 2.46 0.47
CA LEU A 112 -0.84 1.31 -0.42
C LEU A 112 -0.69 0.01 0.35
N TYR A 113 -1.74 -0.82 0.27
CA TYR A 113 -1.78 -2.16 0.86
C TYR A 113 -2.04 -3.16 -0.26
N ILE A 114 -1.03 -3.94 -0.61
CA ILE A 114 -1.06 -4.84 -1.76
C ILE A 114 -0.37 -6.16 -1.43
N ASP A 115 -0.97 -7.24 -1.93
CA ASP A 115 -0.40 -8.58 -1.90
C ASP A 115 -0.48 -9.25 -3.27
N THR A 116 0.39 -10.21 -3.52
CA THR A 116 0.35 -11.06 -4.72
C THR A 116 0.16 -12.52 -4.34
N ILE A 117 -0.02 -13.43 -5.30
CA ILE A 117 -0.08 -14.87 -4.99
C ILE A 117 1.29 -15.43 -4.59
N ASN A 118 2.34 -15.05 -5.32
CA ASN A 118 3.72 -15.44 -5.09
C ASN A 118 4.67 -14.50 -5.85
N ASN A 119 5.85 -14.26 -5.27
CA ASN A 119 6.99 -13.59 -5.89
C ASN A 119 6.63 -12.37 -6.75
N GLY A 120 5.78 -11.50 -6.23
CA GLY A 120 5.38 -10.26 -6.90
C GLY A 120 6.60 -9.39 -7.22
N SER A 121 6.61 -8.77 -8.40
CA SER A 121 7.68 -7.82 -8.77
C SER A 121 7.42 -6.45 -8.14
N LEU A 122 8.48 -5.83 -7.61
CA LEU A 122 8.47 -4.45 -7.13
C LEU A 122 8.83 -3.42 -8.21
N GLU A 123 8.92 -3.81 -9.48
CA GLU A 123 9.28 -2.90 -10.59
C GLU A 123 8.38 -1.65 -10.64
N PHE A 124 7.13 -1.74 -10.18
CA PHE A 124 6.22 -0.58 -10.12
C PHE A 124 6.70 0.53 -9.16
N LEU A 125 7.45 0.21 -8.11
CA LEU A 125 8.05 1.23 -7.22
C LEU A 125 9.11 2.05 -7.96
N CYS A 126 9.76 1.45 -8.96
CA CYS A 126 10.81 2.08 -9.75
C CYS A 126 10.25 3.14 -10.71
N TYR A 127 8.95 3.11 -10.99
CA TYR A 127 8.34 4.00 -11.96
C TYR A 127 7.81 5.27 -11.29
N GLY A 128 8.40 6.43 -11.62
CA GLY A 128 7.99 7.73 -11.09
C GLY A 128 8.63 8.11 -9.73
N ILE A 129 8.01 9.10 -9.07
CA ILE A 129 8.39 9.62 -7.75
C ILE A 129 7.14 9.62 -6.86
N TRP A 130 7.21 8.95 -5.72
CA TRP A 130 6.12 8.80 -4.76
C TRP A 130 6.05 10.02 -3.84
N LYS A 131 5.36 11.06 -4.28
CA LYS A 131 5.41 12.39 -3.62
C LYS A 131 4.72 12.44 -2.26
N LYS A 132 3.86 11.47 -1.96
CA LYS A 132 3.02 11.47 -0.76
C LYS A 132 2.95 10.13 -0.04
N LEU A 133 3.57 9.07 -0.55
CA LEU A 133 3.42 7.73 0.03
C LEU A 133 4.10 7.69 1.40
N ARG A 134 3.30 7.43 2.44
CA ARG A 134 3.72 7.36 3.84
C ARG A 134 3.62 5.96 4.40
N ILE A 135 2.64 5.17 3.94
CA ILE A 135 2.43 3.80 4.42
C ILE A 135 2.44 2.84 3.22
N LEU A 136 3.31 1.85 3.29
CA LEU A 136 3.40 0.80 2.30
C LEU A 136 3.37 -0.56 2.99
N LYS A 137 2.37 -1.37 2.63
CA LYS A 137 2.28 -2.77 3.05
C LYS A 137 2.35 -3.68 1.83
N LEU A 138 3.36 -4.54 1.83
CA LEU A 138 3.68 -5.50 0.78
C LEU A 138 3.60 -6.91 1.34
N SER A 139 2.96 -7.81 0.61
CA SER A 139 2.99 -9.23 0.95
C SER A 139 3.29 -10.11 -0.25
N ARG A 140 4.22 -11.06 -0.08
CA ARG A 140 4.62 -12.04 -1.11
C ARG A 140 5.31 -11.41 -2.33
N PHE A 141 6.12 -10.38 -2.10
CA PHE A 141 6.93 -9.73 -3.13
C PHE A 141 8.38 -10.22 -3.11
N ASN A 142 9.02 -10.30 -4.28
CA ASN A 142 10.45 -10.57 -4.39
C ASN A 142 11.21 -9.24 -4.38
N LEU A 143 12.06 -9.04 -3.36
CA LEU A 143 12.82 -7.82 -3.19
C LEU A 143 14.15 -7.81 -3.97
N ASN A 144 14.73 -8.98 -4.27
CA ASN A 144 16.14 -9.14 -4.67
C ASN A 144 16.55 -8.26 -5.85
N GLN A 145 15.68 -8.09 -6.85
CA GLN A 145 16.00 -7.35 -8.07
C GLN A 145 15.75 -5.83 -7.96
N TYR A 146 14.88 -5.38 -7.05
CA TYR A 146 14.32 -4.02 -7.09
C TYR A 146 14.45 -3.26 -5.76
N GLN A 147 15.37 -3.68 -4.88
CA GLN A 147 15.60 -3.01 -3.60
C GLN A 147 15.91 -1.52 -3.77
N TYR A 148 16.67 -1.15 -4.80
CA TYR A 148 17.01 0.24 -5.11
C TYR A 148 15.79 1.14 -5.40
N CYS A 149 14.63 0.56 -5.68
CA CYS A 149 13.41 1.33 -5.92
C CYS A 149 12.79 1.90 -4.64
N PHE A 150 13.16 1.39 -3.46
CA PHE A 150 12.79 2.00 -2.18
C PHE A 150 13.37 3.41 -2.01
N ASP A 151 14.51 3.73 -2.64
CA ASP A 151 15.13 5.07 -2.59
C ASP A 151 14.21 6.20 -3.10
N LYS A 152 13.16 5.85 -3.85
CA LYS A 152 12.15 6.80 -4.36
C LYS A 152 11.07 7.14 -3.32
N LEU A 153 11.00 6.40 -2.22
CA LEU A 153 9.97 6.53 -1.18
C LEU A 153 10.42 7.47 -0.07
N ILE A 154 10.90 8.65 -0.44
CA ILE A 154 11.58 9.60 0.46
C ILE A 154 10.71 10.15 1.59
N TYR A 155 9.39 9.93 1.56
CA TYR A 155 8.43 10.33 2.60
C TYR A 155 7.81 9.13 3.33
N LEU A 156 8.33 7.93 3.11
CA LEU A 156 7.80 6.72 3.73
C LEU A 156 8.06 6.74 5.22
N GLU A 157 7.01 6.46 5.99
CA GLU A 157 7.00 6.50 7.45
C GLU A 157 6.85 5.10 8.04
N LYS A 158 6.03 4.27 7.39
CA LYS A 158 5.75 2.90 7.79
C LYS A 158 5.91 1.95 6.61
N LEU A 159 6.72 0.92 6.81
CA LEU A 159 6.91 -0.15 5.85
C LEU A 159 6.62 -1.50 6.52
N THR A 160 5.67 -2.23 5.95
CA THR A 160 5.42 -3.62 6.33
C THR A 160 5.69 -4.52 5.13
N ILE A 161 6.56 -5.51 5.31
CA ILE A 161 6.82 -6.54 4.30
C ILE A 161 6.67 -7.91 4.94
N GLN A 162 5.79 -8.74 4.40
CA GLN A 162 5.46 -10.03 5.00
C GLN A 162 5.40 -11.16 3.96
N TYR A 163 5.81 -12.36 4.35
CA TYR A 163 5.80 -13.55 3.48
C TYR A 163 6.61 -13.37 2.18
N SER A 164 7.70 -12.62 2.23
CA SER A 164 8.48 -12.18 1.05
C SER A 164 9.86 -12.85 0.98
N HIS A 165 10.13 -13.86 1.82
CA HIS A 165 11.40 -14.60 1.87
C HIS A 165 12.62 -13.66 1.99
N ILE A 166 12.46 -12.59 2.78
CA ILE A 166 13.55 -11.65 3.04
C ILE A 166 14.54 -12.32 4.00
N ASP A 167 15.82 -12.25 3.65
CA ASP A 167 16.97 -12.67 4.45
C ASP A 167 17.84 -11.48 4.91
N ILE A 168 17.90 -10.39 4.13
CA ILE A 168 18.76 -9.22 4.39
C ILE A 168 17.96 -7.91 4.42
N ILE A 169 18.26 -7.04 5.39
CA ILE A 169 17.73 -5.67 5.41
C ILE A 169 18.64 -4.76 4.58
N SER A 170 18.19 -4.45 3.37
CA SER A 170 18.91 -3.59 2.44
C SER A 170 19.08 -2.14 2.92
N HIS A 171 20.20 -1.52 2.55
CA HIS A 171 20.47 -0.10 2.79
C HIS A 171 19.44 0.83 2.12
N HIS A 172 18.75 0.36 1.08
CA HIS A 172 17.66 1.10 0.44
C HIS A 172 16.43 1.30 1.34
N ILE A 173 16.27 0.48 2.38
CA ILE A 173 15.15 0.57 3.33
C ILE A 173 15.56 1.32 4.58
N TYR A 174 16.62 0.89 5.26
CA TYR A 174 16.94 1.44 6.60
C TYR A 174 17.45 2.89 6.56
N LYS A 175 17.92 3.39 5.40
CA LYS A 175 18.36 4.80 5.22
C LYS A 175 17.22 5.78 4.95
N LEU A 176 15.98 5.30 4.84
CA LEU A 176 14.85 6.17 4.52
C LEU A 176 14.66 7.22 5.63
N PRO A 177 14.66 8.52 5.29
CA PRO A 177 14.86 9.59 6.26
C PRO A 177 13.68 9.84 7.21
N PHE A 178 12.51 9.29 6.91
CA PHE A 178 11.32 9.39 7.76
C PHE A 178 10.76 8.03 8.18
N LEU A 179 11.42 6.92 7.82
CA LEU A 179 10.94 5.59 8.14
C LEU A 179 11.19 5.31 9.62
N TYR A 180 10.15 5.42 10.44
CA TYR A 180 10.24 5.17 11.88
C TYR A 180 9.71 3.80 12.28
N GLU A 181 8.87 3.18 11.46
CA GLU A 181 8.30 1.85 11.72
C GLU A 181 8.60 0.89 10.56
N LEU A 182 9.41 -0.13 10.84
CA LEU A 182 9.73 -1.21 9.92
C LEU A 182 9.23 -2.54 10.48
N SER A 183 8.41 -3.23 9.71
CA SER A 183 7.85 -4.53 10.07
C SER A 183 8.17 -5.55 8.98
N LEU A 184 8.91 -6.61 9.35
CA LEU A 184 9.36 -7.70 8.48
C LEU A 184 8.78 -9.04 8.95
N ILE A 185 7.51 -9.06 9.35
CA ILE A 185 6.84 -10.21 9.96
C ILE A 185 6.72 -11.38 8.98
N ASN A 186 6.88 -12.62 9.46
CA ASN A 186 6.73 -13.84 8.64
C ASN A 186 7.66 -13.83 7.41
N ASN A 187 8.95 -13.57 7.61
CA ASN A 187 9.99 -13.77 6.58
C ASN A 187 10.96 -14.88 7.03
N GLU A 188 12.14 -14.93 6.41
CA GLU A 188 13.13 -15.98 6.63
C GLU A 188 14.44 -15.39 7.17
N ILE A 189 14.35 -14.29 7.92
CA ILE A 189 15.52 -13.60 8.47
C ILE A 189 16.11 -14.46 9.59
N ASP A 190 17.29 -15.01 9.37
CA ASP A 190 18.06 -15.79 10.34
C ASP A 190 19.15 -14.95 11.04
N TYR A 191 19.65 -13.92 10.34
CA TYR A 191 20.61 -12.95 10.82
C TYR A 191 20.29 -11.53 10.31
N LEU A 192 20.46 -10.52 11.17
CA LEU A 192 20.36 -9.13 10.75
C LEU A 192 21.66 -8.69 10.07
N ASN A 193 21.70 -8.89 8.75
CA ASN A 193 22.79 -8.38 7.93
C ASN A 193 22.52 -6.92 7.52
N PHE A 194 23.47 -6.04 7.83
CA PHE A 194 23.49 -4.66 7.37
C PHE A 194 24.67 -4.50 6.42
N ASP A 195 24.45 -3.92 5.23
CA ASP A 195 25.54 -3.68 4.28
C ASP A 195 26.61 -2.75 4.91
N ASP A 196 27.84 -3.29 5.05
CA ASP A 196 28.96 -2.67 5.78
C ASP A 196 29.43 -1.34 5.17
N GLN A 197 29.06 -1.05 3.93
CA GLN A 197 29.55 0.13 3.21
C GLN A 197 28.84 1.45 3.59
N TYR A 198 27.71 1.40 4.30
CA TYR A 198 26.84 2.55 4.54
C TYR A 198 26.66 2.93 6.01
N LEU A 199 27.70 2.67 6.83
CA LEU A 199 27.77 2.88 8.28
C LEU A 199 27.54 4.33 8.79
N ILE A 200 27.10 5.27 7.95
CA ILE A 200 26.87 6.67 8.35
C ILE A 200 25.40 6.87 8.78
N TYR A 201 25.18 6.65 10.08
CA TYR A 201 24.25 7.33 11.02
C TYR A 201 22.91 7.92 10.53
N SER A 202 22.13 7.25 9.68
CA SER A 202 20.90 7.87 9.13
C SER A 202 19.64 7.02 9.21
N SER A 203 19.63 5.94 10.00
CA SER A 203 18.39 5.22 10.21
C SER A 203 17.47 5.97 11.18
N SER A 204 16.26 6.27 10.72
CA SER A 204 15.20 6.89 11.52
C SER A 204 14.31 5.86 12.23
N ILE A 205 14.63 4.57 12.10
CA ILE A 205 13.82 3.47 12.61
C ILE A 205 13.79 3.51 14.13
N GLN A 206 12.58 3.56 14.68
CA GLN A 206 12.29 3.53 16.11
C GLN A 206 11.62 2.22 16.51
N ILE A 207 10.83 1.62 15.60
CA ILE A 207 10.13 0.37 15.83
C ILE A 207 10.56 -0.61 14.75
N LEU A 208 11.18 -1.71 15.17
CA LEU A 208 11.54 -2.84 14.32
C LEU A 208 10.77 -4.07 14.79
N ASN A 209 9.88 -4.58 13.95
CA ASN A 209 9.16 -5.82 14.19
C ASN A 209 9.69 -6.93 13.28
N LEU A 210 10.19 -8.00 13.90
CA LEU A 210 10.73 -9.21 13.27
C LEU A 210 9.96 -10.47 13.72
N THR A 211 8.72 -10.33 14.19
CA THR A 211 7.87 -11.44 14.63
C THR A 211 7.80 -12.55 13.57
N SER A 212 7.83 -13.81 13.99
CA SER A 212 7.80 -14.98 13.11
C SER A 212 8.92 -15.00 12.06
N ASN A 213 10.16 -14.68 12.46
CA ASN A 213 11.37 -14.94 11.68
C ASN A 213 12.18 -16.10 12.30
N GLN A 214 13.39 -16.34 11.79
CA GLN A 214 14.27 -17.44 12.22
C GLN A 214 15.52 -16.93 12.95
N LEU A 215 15.44 -15.73 13.53
CA LEU A 215 16.56 -15.04 14.17
C LEU A 215 17.15 -15.88 15.31
N GLN A 216 18.44 -16.21 15.20
CA GLN A 216 19.16 -16.94 16.24
C GLN A 216 19.97 -16.03 17.16
N THR A 217 20.44 -14.89 16.63
CA THR A 217 21.31 -13.95 17.34
C THR A 217 20.97 -12.52 16.96
N ILE A 218 21.24 -11.58 17.87
CA ILE A 218 21.15 -10.15 17.62
C ILE A 218 22.58 -9.63 17.45
N PRO A 219 22.90 -8.87 16.38
CA PRO A 219 24.25 -8.38 16.17
C PRO A 219 24.64 -7.36 17.25
N ASN A 220 25.88 -7.46 17.74
CA ASN A 220 26.40 -6.60 18.83
C ASN A 220 26.46 -5.11 18.45
N ASP A 221 26.47 -4.78 17.16
CA ASP A 221 26.48 -3.42 16.62
C ASP A 221 25.08 -2.91 16.26
N LEU A 222 23.99 -3.59 16.66
CA LEU A 222 22.61 -3.15 16.34
C LEU A 222 22.36 -1.69 16.75
N ASN A 223 22.81 -1.29 17.94
CA ASN A 223 22.65 0.08 18.43
C ASN A 223 23.47 1.11 17.63
N VAL A 224 24.52 0.68 16.95
CA VAL A 224 25.30 1.53 16.04
C VAL A 224 24.57 1.67 14.70
N ARG A 225 23.98 0.57 14.21
CA ARG A 225 23.24 0.52 12.94
C ARG A 225 21.88 1.21 13.00
N LEU A 226 21.15 1.03 14.10
CA LEU A 226 19.81 1.58 14.36
C LEU A 226 19.84 2.42 15.65
N PRO A 227 20.51 3.58 15.65
CA PRO A 227 20.75 4.37 16.87
C PRO A 227 19.49 4.98 17.50
N HIS A 228 18.37 5.00 16.77
CA HIS A 228 17.08 5.50 17.25
C HIS A 228 16.09 4.40 17.61
N LEU A 229 16.50 3.12 17.62
CA LEU A 229 15.62 2.00 17.92
C LEU A 229 15.12 2.06 19.38
N ILE A 230 13.80 2.03 19.53
CA ILE A 230 13.09 2.06 20.82
C ILE A 230 12.45 0.70 21.10
N THR A 231 11.84 0.10 20.08
CA THR A 231 11.10 -1.15 20.19
C THR A 231 11.65 -2.17 19.21
N LEU A 232 12.04 -3.33 19.72
CA LEU A 232 12.41 -4.51 18.95
C LEU A 232 11.46 -5.66 19.32
N ASP A 233 10.65 -6.10 18.37
CA ASP A 233 9.73 -7.24 18.54
C ASP A 233 10.31 -8.47 17.83
N LEU A 234 10.51 -9.56 18.58
CA LEU A 234 11.09 -10.83 18.12
C LEU A 234 10.16 -12.02 18.39
N SER A 235 8.88 -11.74 18.67
CA SER A 235 7.89 -12.75 19.09
C SER A 235 7.62 -13.86 18.08
#